data_AF-A0AAV6CL77-F1
#
_entry.id   AF-A0AAV6CL77-F1
#
_cell.length_a   1.000
_cell.length_b   1.000
_cell.length_c   1.000
_cell.angle_alpha   90.00
_cell.angle_beta   90.00
_cell.angle_gamma   90.00
#
_symmetry.space_group_name_H-M   'P 1'
#
loop_
_entity.id
_entity.type
_entity.pdbx_description
1 polymer ?
#
loop_
_entity_poly.entity_id
_entity_poly.type
_entity_poly.pdbx_seq_one_letter_code
_entity_poly.pdbx_strand_id
1 'polypeptide(L)'
;MRAGAVCYTSPDVPLRSTPVRRKRYMLPESLMSFDPGLTLPRSGSAAHDQLVKASGLSLAEAKVYSDFVWDLESGNAPNHHLFGHAANIQGDTQLEAQLVSNGLYCGNDGGYEDARAQQLAKGADDWMLLLQLDSDQEAGFMWGDVGMLYFWIRKQDLAQRAFDRTWLIMQCC
;
A
#
# COMPACT_ATOMS: atom_id res chain seq x y z
N MET A 1 15.73 -24.82 -4.20
CA MET A 1 14.91 -24.95 -2.99
C MET A 1 14.59 -23.54 -2.53
N ARG A 2 13.33 -23.09 -2.61
CA ARG A 2 12.95 -21.78 -2.08
C ARG A 2 12.82 -21.92 -0.57
N ALA A 3 13.61 -21.16 0.18
CA ALA A 3 13.50 -21.11 1.62
C ALA A 3 12.15 -20.43 1.94
N GLY A 4 11.16 -21.20 2.36
CA GLY A 4 9.92 -20.62 2.87
C GLY A 4 10.24 -19.79 4.10
N ALA A 5 10.19 -18.47 3.99
CA ALA A 5 10.27 -17.61 5.16
C ALA A 5 8.98 -17.80 5.97
N VAL A 6 9.09 -18.58 7.04
CA VAL A 6 8.02 -18.75 8.04
C VAL A 6 7.74 -17.39 8.65
N CYS A 7 6.47 -16.94 8.61
CA CYS A 7 6.03 -15.81 9.43
C CYS A 7 6.19 -16.22 10.91
N TYR A 8 7.29 -15.78 11.54
CA TYR A 8 7.55 -16.05 12.94
C TYR A 8 6.59 -15.20 13.78
N THR A 9 5.56 -15.84 14.30
CA THR A 9 4.93 -15.35 15.53
C THR A 9 5.79 -15.86 16.67
N SER A 10 6.28 -14.95 17.51
CA SER A 10 6.91 -15.40 18.76
C SER A 10 5.90 -16.27 19.50
N PRO A 11 6.28 -17.46 20.00
CA PRO A 11 5.37 -18.33 20.76
C PRO A 11 4.69 -17.59 21.92
N ASP A 12 5.34 -16.53 22.42
CA ASP A 12 4.91 -15.71 23.54
C ASP A 12 3.98 -14.55 23.14
N VAL A 13 3.74 -14.35 21.84
CA VAL A 13 2.80 -13.34 21.33
C VAL A 13 1.47 -14.04 21.03
N PRO A 14 0.47 -13.94 21.92
CA PRO A 14 -0.83 -14.53 21.66
C PRO A 14 -1.45 -13.89 20.42
N LEU A 15 -1.72 -14.71 19.41
CA LEU A 15 -2.50 -14.28 18.26
C LEU A 15 -3.90 -13.88 18.74
N ARG A 16 -4.24 -12.62 18.53
CA ARG A 16 -5.59 -12.12 18.80
C ARG A 16 -6.49 -12.50 17.62
N SER A 17 -7.26 -13.56 17.77
CA SER A 17 -8.33 -13.88 16.82
C SER A 17 -9.56 -13.02 17.12
N THR A 18 -10.07 -12.34 16.10
CA THR A 18 -11.39 -11.70 16.19
C THR A 18 -12.40 -12.69 15.64
N PRO A 19 -13.40 -13.14 16.41
CA PRO A 19 -14.36 -14.13 15.94
C PRO A 19 -15.11 -13.59 14.72
N VAL A 20 -15.08 -14.35 13.63
CA VAL A 20 -15.77 -13.98 12.40
C VAL A 20 -17.28 -14.10 12.64
N ARG A 21 -17.98 -12.96 12.70
CA ARG A 21 -19.43 -12.92 13.00
C ARG A 21 -20.30 -13.58 11.93
N ARG A 22 -19.82 -13.65 10.68
CA ARG A 22 -20.55 -14.25 9.56
C ARG A 22 -19.64 -15.18 8.77
N LYS A 23 -19.97 -16.48 8.73
CA LYS A 23 -19.18 -17.51 8.04
C LYS A 23 -18.84 -17.15 6.59
N ARG A 24 -19.71 -16.41 5.89
CA ARG A 24 -19.47 -15.95 4.51
C ARG A 24 -18.28 -15.00 4.34
N TYR A 25 -17.74 -14.46 5.42
CA TYR A 25 -16.58 -13.56 5.43
C TYR A 25 -15.35 -14.25 6.04
N MET A 26 -15.39 -15.56 6.27
CA MET A 26 -14.19 -16.31 6.63
C MET A 26 -13.33 -16.48 5.38
N LEU A 27 -12.09 -16.02 5.47
CA LEU A 27 -11.06 -16.28 4.47
C LEU A 27 -10.32 -17.58 4.84
N PRO A 28 -9.84 -18.35 3.86
CA PRO A 28 -8.98 -19.48 4.13
C PRO A 28 -7.69 -19.03 4.83
N GLU A 29 -7.12 -19.89 5.66
CA GLU A 29 -5.77 -19.68 6.18
C GLU A 29 -4.78 -19.97 5.05
N SER A 30 -3.90 -19.01 4.77
CA SER A 30 -2.85 -19.14 3.74
C SER A 30 -1.47 -19.07 4.38
N LEU A 31 -0.58 -19.97 3.96
CA LEU A 31 0.83 -19.88 4.34
C LEU A 31 1.46 -18.68 3.63
N MET A 32 2.19 -17.85 4.38
CA MET A 32 2.96 -16.75 3.81
C MET A 32 4.43 -17.12 3.72
N SER A 33 5.05 -16.77 2.59
CA SER A 33 6.50 -16.75 2.40
C SER A 33 6.91 -15.39 1.88
N PHE A 34 8.02 -14.87 2.41
CA PHE A 34 8.59 -13.60 2.01
C PHE A 34 9.93 -13.83 1.31
N ASP A 35 10.08 -13.20 0.15
CA ASP A 35 11.33 -13.09 -0.58
C ASP A 35 11.67 -11.59 -0.72
N PRO A 36 12.97 -11.20 -0.68
CA PRO A 36 13.34 -9.82 -0.95
C PRO A 36 12.90 -9.40 -2.36
N GLY A 37 12.19 -8.28 -2.46
CA GLY A 37 11.68 -7.74 -3.71
C GLY A 37 12.05 -6.26 -3.87
N LEU A 38 12.19 -5.82 -5.12
CA LEU A 38 12.29 -4.41 -5.47
C LEU A 38 10.89 -3.89 -5.79
N THR A 39 10.56 -2.73 -5.24
CA THR A 39 9.40 -1.94 -5.66
C THR A 39 9.91 -0.62 -6.20
N LEU A 40 9.19 -0.05 -7.16
CA LEU A 40 9.60 1.16 -7.86
C LEU A 40 8.51 2.23 -7.73
N PRO A 41 8.86 3.53 -7.69
CA PRO A 41 7.88 4.60 -7.66
C PRO A 41 6.87 4.51 -8.81
N ARG A 42 5.61 4.18 -8.50
CA ARG A 42 4.55 4.11 -9.52
C ARG A 42 4.06 5.48 -9.92
N SER A 43 3.70 5.64 -11.20
CA SER A 43 3.05 6.86 -11.71
C SER A 43 1.83 7.23 -10.86
N GLY A 44 1.63 8.52 -10.62
CA GLY A 44 0.61 9.02 -9.69
C GLY A 44 1.01 8.98 -8.22
N SER A 45 2.29 8.79 -7.90
CA SER A 45 2.85 8.96 -6.55
C SER A 45 3.83 10.14 -6.48
N ALA A 46 3.92 10.80 -5.32
CA ALA A 46 4.92 11.84 -5.10
C ALA A 46 6.37 11.35 -5.32
N ALA A 47 6.65 10.09 -5.01
CA ALA A 47 7.96 9.48 -5.23
C ALA A 47 8.31 9.39 -6.74
N HIS A 48 7.32 9.09 -7.59
CA HIS A 48 7.51 9.09 -9.04
C HIS A 48 7.73 10.51 -9.57
N ASP A 49 6.96 11.48 -9.09
CA ASP A 49 7.13 12.88 -9.50
C ASP A 49 8.51 13.43 -9.13
N GLN A 50 9.01 13.06 -7.94
CA GLN A 50 10.38 13.36 -7.51
C GLN A 50 11.42 12.67 -8.40
N LEU A 51 11.22 11.40 -8.74
CA LEU A 51 12.10 10.65 -9.65
C LEU A 51 12.21 11.34 -11.01
N VAL A 52 11.08 11.65 -11.65
CA VAL A 52 11.05 12.30 -12.98
C VAL A 52 11.74 13.66 -12.91
N LYS A 53 11.46 14.46 -11.88
CA LYS A 53 12.10 15.77 -11.68
C LYS A 53 13.61 15.67 -11.48
N ALA A 54 14.08 14.71 -10.68
CA ALA A 54 15.49 14.57 -10.34
C ALA A 54 16.33 13.98 -11.48
N SER A 55 15.74 13.08 -12.26
CA SER A 55 16.39 12.41 -13.40
C SER A 55 16.38 13.24 -14.68
N GLY A 56 15.44 14.18 -14.80
CA GLY A 56 15.25 14.97 -16.02
C GLY A 56 14.67 14.15 -17.18
N LEU A 57 13.97 13.06 -16.88
CA LEU A 57 13.32 12.22 -17.89
C LEU A 57 12.35 13.05 -18.72
N SER A 58 12.42 12.87 -20.04
CA SER A 58 11.39 13.37 -20.95
C SER A 58 10.06 12.65 -20.70
N LEU A 59 8.96 13.22 -21.21
CA LEU A 59 7.63 12.59 -21.12
C LEU A 59 7.62 11.19 -21.76
N ALA A 60 8.38 10.99 -22.84
CA ALA A 60 8.50 9.69 -23.50
C ALA A 60 9.22 8.67 -22.61
N GLU A 61 10.31 9.06 -21.96
CA GLU A 61 11.05 8.17 -21.06
C GLU A 61 10.28 7.89 -19.77
N ALA A 62 9.57 8.87 -19.21
CA ALA A 62 8.69 8.67 -18.06
C ALA A 62 7.55 7.67 -18.38
N LYS A 63 7.03 7.69 -19.62
CA LYS A 63 6.08 6.68 -20.08
C LYS A 63 6.72 5.29 -20.15
N VAL A 64 7.90 5.16 -20.76
CA VAL A 64 8.63 3.88 -20.81
C VAL A 64 8.90 3.33 -19.41
N TYR A 65 9.30 4.20 -18.47
CA TYR A 65 9.46 3.83 -17.08
C TYR A 65 8.15 3.33 -16.46
N SER A 66 7.03 4.03 -16.68
CA SER A 66 5.72 3.63 -16.16
C SER A 66 5.27 2.28 -16.71
N ASP A 67 5.45 2.05 -18.00
CA ASP A 67 5.14 0.77 -18.65
C ASP A 67 6.01 -0.36 -18.06
N PHE A 68 7.31 -0.11 -17.83
CA PHE A 68 8.21 -1.06 -17.19
C PHE A 68 7.81 -1.40 -15.75
N VAL A 69 7.42 -0.40 -14.94
CA VAL A 69 6.94 -0.63 -13.57
C VAL A 69 5.64 -1.44 -13.59
N TRP A 70 4.73 -1.14 -14.51
CA TRP A 70 3.49 -1.91 -14.68
C TRP A 70 3.78 -3.37 -15.01
N ASP A 71 4.69 -3.65 -15.95
CA ASP A 71 5.07 -5.00 -16.33
C ASP A 71 5.79 -5.75 -15.19
N LEU A 72 6.59 -5.05 -14.39
CA LEU A 72 7.25 -5.61 -13.21
C LEU A 72 6.24 -6.06 -12.15
N GLU A 73 5.17 -5.27 -11.96
CA GLU A 73 4.13 -5.51 -10.95
C GLU A 73 3.04 -6.48 -11.42
N SER A 74 2.72 -6.50 -12.72
CA SER A 74 1.63 -7.29 -13.32
C SER A 74 2.04 -8.74 -13.65
N GLY A 75 3.00 -9.29 -12.89
CA GLY A 75 3.45 -10.67 -13.07
C GLY A 75 2.33 -11.70 -12.85
N ASN A 76 2.66 -12.99 -12.96
CA ASN A 76 1.68 -14.09 -12.81
C ASN A 76 1.23 -14.34 -11.35
N ALA A 77 1.48 -13.42 -10.43
CA ALA A 77 1.13 -13.56 -9.02
C ALA A 77 0.62 -12.22 -8.47
N PRO A 78 -0.31 -12.24 -7.49
CA PRO A 78 -0.77 -11.04 -6.81
C PRO A 78 0.38 -10.23 -6.20
N ASN A 79 0.31 -8.91 -6.27
CA ASN A 79 1.36 -8.00 -5.80
C ASN A 79 1.20 -7.68 -4.30
N HIS A 80 1.44 -8.69 -3.45
CA HIS A 80 1.48 -8.53 -2.00
C HIS A 80 2.90 -8.21 -1.52
N HIS A 81 3.08 -7.16 -0.73
CA HIS A 81 4.41 -6.85 -0.19
C HIS A 81 4.39 -6.01 1.09
N LEU A 82 5.46 -6.13 1.86
CA LEU A 82 5.75 -5.29 3.01
C LEU A 82 6.68 -4.16 2.58
N PHE A 83 6.43 -2.94 3.06
CA PHE A 83 7.28 -1.76 2.83
C PHE A 83 7.44 -1.38 1.35
N GLY A 84 8.42 -0.54 1.01
CA GLY A 84 8.66 -0.12 -0.37
C GLY A 84 7.65 0.90 -0.92
N HIS A 85 7.49 0.93 -2.23
CA HIS A 85 6.55 1.79 -2.95
C HIS A 85 5.19 1.09 -3.14
N ALA A 86 4.11 1.87 -3.03
CA ALA A 86 2.77 1.37 -3.26
C ALA A 86 2.44 1.29 -4.75
N ALA A 87 1.79 0.22 -5.15
CA ALA A 87 1.24 0.00 -6.48
C ALA A 87 -0.11 0.74 -6.63
N ASN A 88 -0.09 2.08 -6.52
CA ASN A 88 -1.27 2.94 -6.55
C ASN A 88 -2.19 2.72 -7.77
N ILE A 89 -3.50 2.64 -7.56
CA ILE A 89 -4.49 2.46 -8.63
C ILE A 89 -5.14 3.80 -9.03
N GLN A 90 -5.59 4.59 -8.06
CA GLN A 90 -6.42 5.79 -8.30
C GLN A 90 -5.72 7.11 -7.96
N GLY A 91 -4.56 7.06 -7.32
CA GLY A 91 -3.81 8.26 -6.93
C GLY A 91 -2.86 7.98 -5.76
N ASP A 92 -2.24 9.04 -5.25
CA ASP A 92 -1.22 8.93 -4.21
C ASP A 92 -1.80 8.52 -2.84
N THR A 93 -1.73 7.23 -2.53
CA THR A 93 -2.20 6.68 -1.25
C THR A 93 -1.40 7.18 -0.05
N GLN A 94 -0.15 7.65 -0.23
CA GLN A 94 0.64 8.25 0.85
C GLN A 94 0.09 9.62 1.24
N LEU A 95 -0.23 10.45 0.24
CA LEU A 95 -0.91 11.73 0.46
C LEU A 95 -2.29 11.49 1.06
N GLU A 96 -3.07 10.56 0.49
CA GLU A 96 -4.39 10.21 0.98
C GLU A 96 -4.34 9.84 2.48
N ALA A 97 -3.38 9.00 2.90
CA ALA A 97 -3.21 8.62 4.32
C ALA A 97 -3.00 9.84 5.22
N GLN A 98 -2.21 10.81 4.75
CA GLN A 98 -1.99 12.05 5.46
C GLN A 98 -3.25 12.92 5.53
N LEU A 99 -4.04 13.01 4.47
CA LEU A 99 -5.26 13.82 4.47
C LEU A 99 -6.35 13.19 5.35
N VAL A 100 -6.62 11.89 5.18
CA VAL A 100 -7.69 11.19 5.93
C VAL A 100 -7.39 11.10 7.43
N SER A 101 -6.13 10.92 7.80
CA SER A 101 -5.71 10.92 9.21
C SER A 101 -5.84 12.29 9.90
N ASN A 102 -6.01 13.36 9.10
CA ASN A 102 -6.30 14.72 9.57
C ASN A 102 -7.77 15.12 9.35
N GLY A 103 -8.64 14.14 9.10
CA GLY A 103 -10.09 14.32 9.03
C GLY A 103 -10.60 14.85 7.69
N LEU A 104 -9.83 14.73 6.61
CA LEU A 104 -10.29 15.05 5.25
C LEU A 104 -10.90 13.81 4.60
N TYR A 105 -12.03 13.99 3.91
CA TYR A 105 -12.67 12.90 3.19
C TYR A 105 -12.14 12.83 1.75
N CYS A 106 -11.39 11.77 1.44
CA CYS A 106 -10.77 11.55 0.13
C CYS A 106 -11.52 10.55 -0.76
N GLY A 107 -12.75 10.16 -0.40
CA GLY A 107 -13.59 9.32 -1.28
C GLY A 107 -14.15 10.08 -2.50
N ASN A 108 -13.77 11.34 -2.66
CA ASN A 108 -13.92 12.18 -3.85
C ASN A 108 -12.86 13.30 -3.78
N ASP A 109 -12.89 14.24 -4.74
CA ASP A 109 -11.91 15.33 -4.84
C ASP A 109 -11.95 16.32 -3.67
N GLY A 110 -13.05 16.37 -2.89
CA GLY A 110 -13.26 17.40 -1.87
C GLY A 110 -12.20 17.43 -0.76
N GLY A 111 -11.63 16.29 -0.38
CA GLY A 111 -10.52 16.23 0.58
C GLY A 111 -9.22 16.78 0.01
N TYR A 112 -8.98 16.59 -1.29
CA TYR A 112 -7.80 17.10 -1.98
C TYR A 112 -7.90 18.60 -2.28
N GLU A 113 -9.12 19.11 -2.45
CA GLU A 113 -9.43 20.53 -2.68
C GLU A 113 -9.61 21.35 -1.39
N ASP A 114 -9.67 20.71 -0.21
CA ASP A 114 -9.79 21.41 1.08
C ASP A 114 -8.62 22.41 1.24
N ALA A 115 -8.91 23.61 1.74
CA ALA A 115 -7.92 24.66 1.92
C ALA A 115 -6.73 24.25 2.82
N ARG A 116 -6.92 23.22 3.67
CA ARG A 116 -5.87 22.64 4.52
C ARG A 116 -4.99 21.65 3.79
N ALA A 117 -5.44 21.07 2.68
CA ALA A 117 -4.78 19.94 2.00
C ALA A 117 -3.33 20.27 1.64
N GLN A 118 -3.08 21.45 1.07
CA GLN A 118 -1.73 21.89 0.69
C GLN A 118 -0.78 21.96 1.90
N GLN A 119 -1.26 22.43 3.05
CA GLN A 119 -0.44 22.51 4.25
C GLN A 119 -0.23 21.12 4.88
N LEU A 120 -1.25 20.26 4.85
CA LEU A 120 -1.18 18.90 5.37
C LEU A 120 -0.29 17.99 4.54
N ALA A 121 -0.25 18.17 3.21
CA ALA A 121 0.56 17.40 2.28
C ALA A 121 2.05 17.37 2.65
N LYS A 122 2.56 18.41 3.33
CA LYS A 122 3.94 18.48 3.83
C LYS A 122 4.30 17.37 4.83
N GLY A 123 3.30 16.74 5.46
CA GLY A 123 3.49 15.60 6.35
C GLY A 123 3.34 14.24 5.67
N ALA A 124 3.09 14.18 4.36
CA ALA A 124 2.94 12.91 3.64
C ALA A 124 4.22 12.06 3.71
N ASP A 125 5.40 12.70 3.68
CA ASP A 125 6.70 12.03 3.74
C ASP A 125 6.97 11.29 5.06
N ASP A 126 6.20 11.57 6.13
CA ASP A 126 6.30 10.84 7.41
C ASP A 126 5.67 9.45 7.32
N TRP A 127 4.79 9.22 6.35
CA TRP A 127 4.14 7.95 6.12
C TRP A 127 5.04 7.00 5.34
N MET A 128 4.94 5.72 5.66
CA MET A 128 5.52 4.63 4.90
C MET A 128 4.53 3.48 4.77
N LEU A 129 4.58 2.79 3.64
CA LEU A 129 3.77 1.60 3.41
C LEU A 129 4.21 0.55 4.43
N LEU A 130 3.26 -0.02 5.16
CA LEU A 130 3.50 -1.13 6.07
C LEU A 130 3.23 -2.45 5.34
N LEU A 131 2.08 -2.55 4.70
CA LEU A 131 1.62 -3.72 3.96
C LEU A 131 0.76 -3.27 2.79
N GLN A 132 1.01 -3.85 1.61
CA GLN A 132 0.09 -3.86 0.49
C GLN A 132 -0.49 -5.27 0.34
N LEU A 133 -1.80 -5.37 0.15
CA LEU A 133 -2.51 -6.62 -0.07
C LEU A 133 -3.40 -6.50 -1.32
N ASP A 134 -2.99 -7.20 -2.36
CA ASP A 134 -3.69 -7.25 -3.65
C ASP A 134 -4.97 -8.07 -3.56
N SER A 135 -5.80 -8.02 -4.59
CA SER A 135 -6.82 -9.04 -4.79
C SER A 135 -6.15 -10.37 -5.15
N ASP A 136 -6.60 -11.45 -4.52
CA ASP A 136 -5.97 -12.77 -4.65
C ASP A 136 -7.05 -13.85 -4.67
N GLN A 137 -7.27 -14.40 -5.87
CA GLN A 137 -8.25 -15.44 -6.08
C GLN A 137 -7.89 -16.74 -5.37
N GLU A 138 -6.60 -17.09 -5.27
CA GLU A 138 -6.14 -18.31 -4.60
C GLU A 138 -6.32 -18.21 -3.09
N ALA A 139 -6.06 -17.02 -2.51
CA ALA A 139 -6.30 -16.74 -1.10
C ALA A 139 -7.77 -16.37 -0.79
N GLY A 140 -8.63 -16.28 -1.81
CA GLY A 140 -10.08 -16.18 -1.66
C GLY A 140 -10.62 -14.78 -1.35
N PHE A 141 -9.92 -13.71 -1.71
CA PHE A 141 -10.38 -12.33 -1.51
C PHE A 141 -10.24 -11.46 -2.77
N MET A 142 -11.17 -10.51 -2.91
CA MET A 142 -11.25 -9.55 -4.01
C MET A 142 -11.68 -8.20 -3.42
N TRP A 143 -10.96 -7.14 -3.73
CA TRP A 143 -11.23 -5.79 -3.20
C TRP A 143 -11.90 -4.93 -4.25
N GLY A 144 -13.23 -4.81 -4.22
CA GLY A 144 -13.96 -4.08 -5.26
C GLY A 144 -13.79 -4.76 -6.62
N ASP A 145 -13.39 -3.99 -7.64
CA ASP A 145 -13.04 -4.49 -8.96
C ASP A 145 -11.51 -4.62 -9.10
N VAL A 146 -10.97 -5.76 -8.65
CA VAL A 146 -9.53 -6.10 -8.70
C VAL A 146 -8.66 -4.99 -8.06
N GLY A 147 -9.04 -4.59 -6.86
CA GLY A 147 -8.38 -3.53 -6.11
C GLY A 147 -7.30 -4.02 -5.15
N MET A 148 -6.85 -3.08 -4.33
CA MET A 148 -5.69 -3.19 -3.46
C MET A 148 -5.98 -2.55 -2.09
N LEU A 149 -5.52 -3.18 -1.03
CA LEU A 149 -5.47 -2.60 0.31
C LEU A 149 -4.07 -2.09 0.62
N TYR A 150 -3.97 -0.88 1.17
CA TYR A 150 -2.71 -0.27 1.59
C TYR A 150 -2.80 0.11 3.05
N PHE A 151 -1.93 -0.49 3.86
CA PHE A 151 -1.76 -0.16 5.27
C PHE A 151 -0.60 0.81 5.40
N TRP A 152 -0.88 2.02 5.85
CA TRP A 152 0.11 3.08 6.03
C TRP A 152 0.36 3.32 7.51
N ILE A 153 1.63 3.56 7.87
CA ILE A 153 2.04 3.91 9.23
C ILE A 153 3.04 5.05 9.18
N ARG A 154 3.05 5.93 10.18
CA ARG A 154 4.10 6.93 10.30
C ARG A 154 5.39 6.28 10.80
N LYS A 155 6.54 6.74 10.29
CA LYS A 155 7.88 6.24 10.65
C LYS A 155 8.10 6.19 12.16
N GLN A 156 7.70 7.24 12.88
CA GLN A 156 7.82 7.31 14.34
C GLN A 156 6.92 6.31 15.08
N ASP A 157 5.72 6.04 14.56
CA ASP A 157 4.79 5.10 15.17
C ASP A 157 5.26 3.66 14.95
N LEU A 158 5.83 3.35 13.78
CA LEU A 158 6.49 2.07 13.53
C LEU A 158 7.67 1.84 14.48
N ALA A 159 8.51 2.85 14.69
CA ALA A 159 9.64 2.76 15.63
C ALA A 159 9.18 2.49 17.07
N GLN A 160 8.01 2.98 17.45
CA GLN A 160 7.37 2.76 18.75
C GLN A 160 6.49 1.50 18.81
N ARG A 161 6.38 0.75 17.69
CA ARG A 161 5.48 -0.41 17.54
C ARG A 161 4.01 -0.09 17.80
N ALA A 162 3.60 1.14 17.53
CA ALA A 162 2.23 1.64 17.71
C ALA A 162 1.36 1.31 16.50
N PHE A 163 1.17 0.01 16.22
CA PHE A 163 0.41 -0.49 15.05
C PHE A 163 -1.10 -0.18 15.12
N ASP A 164 -1.60 0.25 16.28
CA ASP A 164 -2.95 0.79 16.44
C ASP A 164 -3.16 2.15 15.74
N ARG A 165 -2.07 2.79 15.28
CA ARG A 165 -2.08 4.06 14.54
C ARG A 165 -1.98 3.89 13.02
N THR A 166 -2.08 2.66 12.52
CA THR A 166 -2.10 2.38 11.08
C THR A 166 -3.39 2.86 10.44
N TRP A 167 -3.29 3.39 9.22
CA TRP A 167 -4.43 3.76 8.39
C TRP A 167 -4.55 2.83 7.20
N LEU A 168 -5.78 2.41 6.90
CA LEU A 168 -6.10 1.57 5.75
C LEU A 168 -6.70 2.43 4.65
N ILE A 169 -6.18 2.27 3.44
CA ILE A 169 -6.76 2.80 2.20
C ILE A 169 -7.10 1.62 1.30
N MET A 170 -8.20 1.73 0.56
CA MET A 170 -8.60 0.77 -0.46
C MET A 170 -8.84 1.53 -1.77
N GLN A 171 -8.19 1.09 -2.83
CA GLN A 171 -8.44 1.57 -4.19
C GLN A 171 -8.80 0.38 -5.08
N CYS A 172 -9.61 0.60 -6.12
CA CYS A 172 -9.92 -0.41 -7.13
C CYS A 172 -10.07 0.23 -8.51
N CYS A 173 -10.22 -0.60 -9.55
CA CYS A 173 -10.50 -0.12 -10.90
C CYS A 173 -11.88 0.55 -10.99
#